data_AF-A0A9R1R2S4-F1
#
_entry.id   AF-A0A9R1R2S4-F1
#
_cell.length_a   1.000
_cell.length_b   1.000
_cell.length_c   1.000
_cell.angle_alpha   90.00
_cell.angle_beta   90.00
_cell.angle_gamma   90.00
#
_symmetry.space_group_name_H-M   'P 1'
#
loop_
_entity.id
_entity.type
_entity.pdbx_description
1 polymer ?
#
loop_
_entity_poly.entity_id
_entity_poly.type
_entity_poly.pdbx_seq_one_letter_code
_entity_poly.pdbx_strand_id
1 'polypeptide(L)'
;MGNNLQEGDMEDVCKILAKMSSLISLDISDNPITDEGIRYLIPFLELALQRGNPLRRLRAENCDLSSFGVTKLLDCLASINKPLDMLSIADNHLGSSVAATLVKFLGSHVRELNVEDIGLGPIGFQILEEALPRKVKLFHINISKNRGGIGTAHFISRLILQAPNLVSVDAGSNLLPPESLEVICNALKQTTCNLTRLDLMGNLQLSSDIFPAVFEFKKRGKPILLVPLQQGSCAPYDADP
;
A
#
# COMPACT_ATOMS: atom_id res chain seq x y z
N MET A 1 2.85 15.33 -11.92
CA MET A 1 2.32 16.48 -12.69
C MET A 1 1.29 15.88 -13.62
N GLY A 2 0.01 16.04 -13.31
CA GLY A 2 -1.09 15.46 -14.07
C GLY A 2 -1.33 16.14 -15.41
N ASN A 3 -2.27 15.55 -16.16
CA ASN A 3 -2.67 16.03 -17.49
C ASN A 3 -3.94 16.87 -17.46
N ASN A 4 -4.41 17.26 -16.25
CA ASN A 4 -5.65 17.99 -16.00
C ASN A 4 -6.91 17.28 -16.55
N LEU A 5 -6.92 15.94 -16.55
CA LEU A 5 -8.11 15.17 -16.89
C LEU A 5 -9.18 15.36 -15.81
N GLN A 6 -10.37 15.76 -16.22
CA GLN A 6 -11.54 15.94 -15.36
C GLN A 6 -12.44 14.71 -15.42
N GLU A 7 -13.40 14.60 -14.50
CA GLU A 7 -14.38 13.52 -14.47
C GLU A 7 -15.14 13.32 -15.80
N GLY A 8 -15.47 14.41 -16.50
CA GLY A 8 -16.16 14.38 -17.78
C GLY A 8 -15.32 13.85 -18.95
N ASP A 9 -13.99 13.97 -18.86
CA ASP A 9 -13.07 13.49 -19.91
C ASP A 9 -12.96 11.96 -19.89
N MET A 10 -13.26 11.32 -18.74
CA MET A 10 -13.07 9.89 -18.56
C MET A 10 -13.93 9.03 -19.47
N GLU A 11 -15.08 9.54 -19.92
CA GLU A 11 -15.90 8.82 -20.90
C GLU A 11 -15.14 8.66 -22.24
N ASP A 12 -14.56 9.76 -22.75
CA ASP A 12 -13.83 9.76 -24.01
C ASP A 12 -12.48 9.06 -23.90
N VAL A 13 -11.79 9.23 -22.75
CA VAL A 13 -10.60 8.44 -22.41
C VAL A 13 -10.93 6.94 -22.47
N CYS A 14 -12.02 6.49 -21.86
CA CYS A 14 -12.41 5.07 -21.89
C CYS A 14 -12.72 4.57 -23.31
N LYS A 15 -13.34 5.40 -24.17
CA LYS A 15 -13.55 5.07 -25.59
C LYS A 15 -12.23 4.89 -26.34
N ILE A 16 -11.21 5.68 -26.01
CA ILE A 16 -9.86 5.56 -26.57
C ILE A 16 -9.16 4.31 -26.04
N LEU A 17 -9.17 4.10 -24.73
CA LEU A 17 -8.56 2.94 -24.08
C LEU A 17 -9.14 1.61 -24.59
N ALA A 18 -10.44 1.57 -24.89
CA ALA A 18 -11.11 0.40 -25.49
C ALA A 18 -10.50 -0.03 -26.85
N LYS A 19 -9.84 0.89 -27.56
CA LYS A 19 -9.14 0.62 -28.83
C LYS A 19 -7.68 0.22 -28.62
N MET A 20 -7.13 0.39 -27.42
CA MET A 20 -5.74 0.06 -27.08
C MET A 20 -5.63 -1.40 -26.61
N SER A 21 -5.66 -2.34 -27.55
CA SER A 21 -5.63 -3.79 -27.26
C SER A 21 -4.33 -4.29 -26.62
N SER A 22 -3.26 -3.50 -26.67
CA SER A 22 -1.94 -3.83 -26.12
C SER A 22 -1.60 -3.05 -24.85
N LEU A 23 -2.57 -2.36 -24.23
CA LEU A 23 -2.35 -1.56 -23.03
C LEU A 23 -2.00 -2.46 -21.84
N ILE A 24 -0.81 -2.32 -21.28
CA ILE A 24 -0.34 -3.11 -20.12
C ILE A 24 -0.41 -2.30 -18.83
N SER A 25 -0.28 -0.97 -18.92
CA SER A 25 -0.26 -0.06 -17.78
C SER A 25 -1.09 1.16 -18.09
N LEU A 26 -2.00 1.50 -17.18
CA LEU A 26 -2.77 2.73 -17.20
C LEU A 26 -2.41 3.55 -15.97
N ASP A 27 -2.00 4.79 -16.20
CA ASP A 27 -1.73 5.76 -15.15
C ASP A 27 -2.60 6.98 -15.41
N ILE A 28 -3.54 7.22 -14.49
CA ILE A 28 -4.45 8.37 -14.51
C ILE A 28 -4.22 9.27 -13.29
N SER A 29 -3.11 9.08 -12.57
CA SER A 29 -2.77 9.79 -11.35
C SER A 29 -2.60 11.30 -11.57
N ASP A 30 -2.69 12.08 -10.48
CA ASP A 30 -2.62 13.54 -10.48
C ASP A 30 -3.72 14.22 -11.31
N ASN A 31 -4.89 13.59 -11.47
CA ASN A 31 -6.02 14.14 -12.21
C ASN A 31 -7.29 14.08 -11.36
N PRO A 32 -8.05 15.18 -11.21
CA PRO A 32 -9.27 15.23 -10.39
C PRO A 32 -10.44 14.54 -11.11
N ILE A 33 -10.31 13.23 -11.32
CA ILE A 33 -11.31 12.42 -12.01
C ILE A 33 -12.49 12.07 -11.11
N THR A 34 -12.34 12.21 -9.79
CA THR A 34 -13.35 11.94 -8.77
C THR A 34 -13.97 10.52 -8.86
N ASP A 35 -14.99 10.26 -8.04
CA ASP A 35 -15.76 9.03 -8.13
C ASP A 35 -16.52 8.89 -9.46
N GLU A 36 -16.86 10.00 -10.13
CA GLU A 36 -17.55 9.97 -11.42
C GLU A 36 -16.63 9.43 -12.53
N GLY A 37 -15.37 9.81 -12.55
CA GLY A 37 -14.37 9.24 -13.46
C GLY A 37 -14.18 7.73 -13.25
N ILE A 38 -14.19 7.28 -11.99
CA ILE A 38 -14.18 5.84 -11.66
C ILE A 38 -15.44 5.14 -12.19
N ARG A 39 -16.61 5.78 -12.11
CA ARG A 39 -17.86 5.24 -12.66
C ARG A 39 -17.76 4.98 -14.16
N TYR A 40 -17.06 5.82 -14.92
CA TYR A 40 -16.77 5.58 -16.34
C TYR A 40 -15.69 4.51 -16.58
N LEU A 41 -14.70 4.44 -15.69
CA LEU A 41 -13.58 3.49 -15.80
C LEU A 41 -14.02 2.03 -15.59
N ILE A 42 -14.96 1.77 -14.66
CA ILE A 42 -15.41 0.42 -14.30
C ILE A 42 -15.92 -0.38 -15.52
N PRO A 43 -16.88 0.12 -16.34
CA PRO A 43 -17.33 -0.59 -17.53
C PRO A 43 -16.21 -0.89 -18.53
N PHE A 44 -15.22 0.01 -18.66
CA PHE A 44 -14.04 -0.25 -19.48
C PHE A 44 -13.21 -1.40 -18.92
N LEU A 45 -12.90 -1.41 -17.63
CA LEU A 45 -12.11 -2.46 -16.99
C LEU A 45 -12.79 -3.83 -17.12
N GLU A 46 -14.09 -3.90 -16.86
CA GLU A 46 -14.89 -5.11 -17.02
C GLU A 46 -14.82 -5.63 -18.47
N LEU A 47 -15.10 -4.78 -19.45
CA LEU A 47 -15.10 -5.15 -20.86
C LEU A 47 -13.71 -5.54 -21.37
N ALA A 48 -12.70 -4.72 -21.06
CA ALA A 48 -11.34 -4.90 -21.54
C ALA A 48 -10.73 -6.20 -21.00
N LEU A 49 -10.86 -6.44 -19.70
CA LEU A 49 -10.27 -7.61 -19.07
C LEU A 49 -11.02 -8.90 -19.45
N GLN A 50 -12.34 -8.85 -19.64
CA GLN A 50 -13.11 -9.98 -20.21
C GLN A 50 -12.69 -10.32 -21.65
N ARG A 51 -12.42 -9.31 -22.49
CA ARG A 51 -11.91 -9.49 -23.87
C ARG A 51 -10.43 -9.84 -23.95
N GLY A 52 -9.80 -9.98 -22.79
CA GLY A 52 -8.44 -10.46 -22.66
C GLY A 52 -7.35 -9.43 -22.90
N ASN A 53 -7.68 -8.14 -22.75
CA ASN A 53 -6.72 -7.05 -22.69
C ASN A 53 -5.57 -7.38 -21.69
N PRO A 54 -4.30 -7.06 -22.03
CA PRO A 54 -3.15 -7.39 -21.20
C PRO A 54 -2.89 -6.41 -20.06
N LEU A 55 -3.84 -5.52 -19.72
CA LEU A 55 -3.71 -4.57 -18.62
C LEU A 55 -3.39 -5.32 -17.31
N ARG A 56 -2.25 -4.93 -16.70
CA ARG A 56 -1.75 -5.49 -15.43
C ARG A 56 -1.52 -4.44 -14.36
N ARG A 57 -1.52 -3.16 -14.72
CA ARG A 57 -1.07 -2.08 -13.84
C ARG A 57 -2.04 -0.91 -13.95
N LEU A 58 -2.58 -0.49 -12.81
CA LEU A 58 -3.45 0.68 -12.71
C LEU A 58 -2.94 1.60 -11.60
N ARG A 59 -2.72 2.87 -11.92
CA ARG A 59 -2.49 3.93 -10.93
C ARG A 59 -3.56 5.00 -11.05
N ALA A 60 -4.20 5.32 -9.94
CA ALA A 60 -5.14 6.42 -9.77
C ALA A 60 -4.78 7.14 -8.46
N GLU A 61 -3.54 7.59 -8.37
CA GLU A 61 -3.00 8.29 -7.20
C GLU A 61 -3.39 9.77 -7.25
N ASN A 62 -3.72 10.39 -6.12
CA ASN A 62 -4.06 11.82 -6.05
C ASN A 62 -5.14 12.23 -7.09
N CYS A 63 -6.30 11.56 -7.03
CA CYS A 63 -7.35 11.66 -8.04
C CYS A 63 -8.69 12.21 -7.50
N ASP A 64 -8.67 12.80 -6.31
CA ASP A 64 -9.85 13.24 -5.55
C ASP A 64 -10.90 12.11 -5.37
N LEU A 65 -10.44 10.86 -5.22
CA LEU A 65 -11.31 9.71 -5.04
C LEU A 65 -11.79 9.65 -3.59
N SER A 66 -13.06 9.30 -3.42
CA SER A 66 -13.64 9.00 -2.10
C SER A 66 -13.57 7.50 -1.80
N SER A 67 -13.79 7.14 -0.52
CA SER A 67 -13.91 5.74 -0.13
C SER A 67 -15.01 4.97 -0.86
N PHE A 68 -16.05 5.66 -1.34
CA PHE A 68 -17.14 5.05 -2.09
C PHE A 68 -16.69 4.64 -3.50
N GLY A 69 -16.13 5.57 -4.29
CA GLY A 69 -15.61 5.28 -5.61
C GLY A 69 -14.51 4.22 -5.58
N VAL A 70 -13.57 4.32 -4.65
CA VAL A 70 -12.53 3.29 -4.48
C VAL A 70 -13.12 1.94 -4.09
N THR A 71 -14.14 1.88 -3.23
CA THR A 71 -14.80 0.61 -2.91
C THR A 71 -15.39 -0.04 -4.16
N LYS A 72 -16.05 0.74 -5.03
CA LYS A 72 -16.57 0.23 -6.31
C LYS A 72 -15.45 -0.27 -7.23
N LEU A 73 -14.34 0.45 -7.32
CA LEU A 73 -13.19 0.04 -8.10
C LEU A 73 -12.59 -1.28 -7.58
N LEU A 74 -12.38 -1.40 -6.27
CA LEU A 74 -11.80 -2.59 -5.65
C LEU A 74 -12.70 -3.82 -5.81
N ASP A 75 -14.02 -3.66 -5.63
CA ASP A 75 -15.00 -4.74 -5.85
C ASP A 75 -14.97 -5.21 -7.31
N CYS A 76 -14.95 -4.27 -8.27
CA CYS A 76 -14.80 -4.57 -9.69
C CYS A 76 -13.52 -5.36 -9.95
N LEU A 77 -12.35 -4.85 -9.54
CA LEU A 77 -11.06 -5.49 -9.77
C LEU A 77 -10.94 -6.86 -9.08
N ALA A 78 -11.50 -7.03 -7.89
CA ALA A 78 -11.51 -8.30 -7.16
C ALA A 78 -12.35 -9.39 -7.86
N SER A 79 -13.41 -8.98 -8.58
CA SER A 79 -14.31 -9.89 -9.28
C SER A 79 -13.75 -10.43 -10.62
N ILE A 80 -12.70 -9.80 -11.15
CA ILE A 80 -12.18 -10.10 -12.47
C ILE A 80 -11.18 -11.28 -12.43
N ASN A 81 -11.42 -12.28 -13.27
CA ASN A 81 -10.60 -13.50 -13.34
C ASN A 81 -9.19 -13.29 -13.91
N LYS A 82 -8.95 -12.21 -14.66
CA LYS A 82 -7.61 -11.85 -15.15
C LYS A 82 -6.93 -10.93 -14.14
N PRO A 83 -5.75 -11.29 -13.62
CA PRO A 83 -5.14 -10.55 -12.53
C PRO A 83 -4.65 -9.17 -12.98
N LEU A 84 -5.04 -8.15 -12.22
CA LEU A 84 -4.26 -6.93 -12.11
C LEU A 84 -3.09 -7.24 -11.17
N ASP A 85 -1.86 -7.07 -11.64
CA ASP A 85 -0.67 -7.36 -10.85
C ASP A 85 -0.39 -6.22 -9.86
N MET A 86 -0.59 -4.96 -10.27
CA MET A 86 -0.34 -3.78 -9.45
C MET A 86 -1.50 -2.80 -9.47
N LEU A 87 -1.91 -2.37 -8.28
CA LEU A 87 -2.81 -1.23 -8.07
C LEU A 87 -2.13 -0.18 -7.21
N SER A 88 -2.25 1.09 -7.61
CA SER A 88 -2.08 2.19 -6.68
C SER A 88 -3.27 3.13 -6.68
N ILE A 89 -3.65 3.52 -5.46
CA ILE A 89 -4.69 4.50 -5.13
C ILE A 89 -4.17 5.46 -4.04
N ALA A 90 -2.84 5.62 -3.97
CA ALA A 90 -2.18 6.46 -2.98
C ALA A 90 -2.66 7.92 -3.05
N ASP A 91 -2.42 8.67 -1.97
CA ASP A 91 -2.73 10.10 -1.89
C ASP A 91 -4.21 10.45 -2.20
N ASN A 92 -5.13 9.52 -1.95
CA ASN A 92 -6.57 9.78 -1.92
C ASN A 92 -7.05 9.67 -0.48
N HIS A 93 -7.74 10.68 0.06
CA HIS A 93 -8.16 10.69 1.47
C HIS A 93 -9.37 9.77 1.74
N LEU A 94 -9.14 8.46 1.73
CA LEU A 94 -10.19 7.43 1.81
C LEU A 94 -10.69 7.20 3.24
N GLY A 95 -9.84 7.35 4.25
CA GLY A 95 -10.21 7.06 5.64
C GLY A 95 -10.30 5.57 5.95
N SER A 96 -10.70 5.23 7.17
CA SER A 96 -10.78 3.83 7.63
C SER A 96 -11.92 3.01 6.99
N SER A 97 -12.92 3.66 6.39
CA SER A 97 -14.09 2.99 5.81
C SER A 97 -13.75 2.05 4.65
N VAL A 98 -12.67 2.32 3.91
CA VAL A 98 -12.23 1.49 2.77
C VAL A 98 -11.52 0.20 3.20
N ALA A 99 -11.10 0.08 4.47
CA ALA A 99 -10.27 -1.03 4.95
C ALA A 99 -10.90 -2.41 4.74
N ALA A 100 -12.22 -2.52 4.95
CA ALA A 100 -12.96 -3.77 4.76
C ALA A 100 -12.98 -4.22 3.28
N THR A 101 -12.92 -3.28 2.33
CA THR A 101 -12.83 -3.61 0.91
C THR A 101 -11.39 -3.89 0.50
N LEU A 102 -10.42 -3.13 1.05
CA LEU A 102 -9.00 -3.37 0.82
C LEU A 102 -8.56 -4.77 1.24
N VAL A 103 -9.00 -5.25 2.40
CA VAL A 103 -8.61 -6.59 2.88
C VAL A 103 -9.17 -7.71 2.00
N LYS A 104 -10.38 -7.53 1.44
CA LYS A 104 -10.94 -8.43 0.43
C LYS A 104 -10.10 -8.41 -0.85
N PHE A 105 -9.70 -7.22 -1.29
CA PHE A 105 -8.84 -7.06 -2.48
C PHE A 105 -7.45 -7.67 -2.28
N LEU A 106 -6.85 -7.56 -1.08
CA LEU A 106 -5.60 -8.26 -0.74
C LEU A 106 -5.73 -9.78 -0.85
N GLY A 107 -6.91 -10.34 -0.58
CA GLY A 107 -7.24 -11.76 -0.77
C GLY A 107 -7.35 -12.21 -2.24
N SER A 108 -7.29 -11.28 -3.19
CA SER A 108 -7.46 -11.56 -4.62
C SER A 108 -6.14 -12.03 -5.29
N HIS A 109 -5.90 -11.56 -6.51
CA HIS A 109 -4.72 -11.89 -7.31
C HIS A 109 -3.62 -10.83 -7.26
N VAL A 110 -3.86 -9.70 -6.58
CA VAL A 110 -2.93 -8.57 -6.52
C VAL A 110 -1.56 -9.00 -6.00
N ARG A 111 -0.50 -8.49 -6.64
CA ARG A 111 0.89 -8.75 -6.28
C ARG A 111 1.56 -7.51 -5.71
N GLU A 112 1.12 -6.33 -6.11
CA GLU A 112 1.64 -5.05 -5.67
C GLU A 112 0.49 -4.10 -5.33
N LEU A 113 0.51 -3.55 -4.12
CA LEU A 113 -0.50 -2.60 -3.68
C LEU A 113 0.17 -1.37 -3.09
N ASN A 114 -0.13 -0.19 -3.63
CA ASN A 114 0.28 1.08 -3.03
C ASN A 114 -0.95 1.85 -2.54
N VAL A 115 -1.07 1.94 -1.22
CA VAL A 115 -2.10 2.65 -0.45
C VAL A 115 -1.44 3.67 0.49
N GLU A 116 -0.34 4.27 0.06
CA GLU A 116 0.30 5.39 0.77
C GLU A 116 -0.68 6.54 1.01
N ASP A 117 -0.64 7.11 2.21
CA ASP A 117 -1.38 8.32 2.62
C ASP A 117 -2.88 8.32 2.30
N ILE A 118 -3.55 7.18 2.45
CA ILE A 118 -5.01 7.09 2.24
C ILE A 118 -5.83 7.35 3.51
N GLY A 119 -5.17 7.65 4.63
CA GLY A 119 -5.82 7.97 5.90
C GLY A 119 -6.45 6.78 6.62
N LEU A 120 -5.89 5.56 6.53
CA LEU A 120 -6.46 4.38 7.21
C LEU A 120 -6.64 4.57 8.72
N GLY A 121 -5.65 5.17 9.39
CA GLY A 121 -5.63 5.35 10.84
C GLY A 121 -5.66 4.01 11.62
N PRO A 122 -5.71 4.07 12.97
CA PRO A 122 -5.68 2.88 13.81
C PRO A 122 -6.85 1.92 13.54
N ILE A 123 -8.05 2.44 13.30
CA ILE A 123 -9.26 1.65 13.00
C ILE A 123 -9.10 0.88 11.68
N GLY A 124 -8.58 1.54 10.63
CA GLY A 124 -8.35 0.90 9.34
C GLY A 124 -7.36 -0.26 9.47
N PHE A 125 -6.25 -0.06 10.18
CA PHE A 125 -5.27 -1.14 10.39
C PHE A 125 -5.79 -2.29 11.25
N GLN A 126 -6.64 -2.02 12.25
CA GLN A 126 -7.31 -3.07 13.01
C GLN A 126 -8.18 -3.95 12.09
N ILE A 127 -8.99 -3.34 11.22
CA ILE A 127 -9.82 -4.07 10.25
C ILE A 127 -8.94 -4.89 9.30
N LEU A 128 -7.86 -4.29 8.78
CA LEU A 128 -6.92 -4.98 7.90
C LEU A 128 -6.27 -6.19 8.58
N GLU A 129 -5.89 -6.07 9.86
CA GLU A 129 -5.31 -7.15 10.65
C GLU A 129 -6.31 -8.29 10.88
N GLU A 130 -7.49 -7.98 11.40
CA GLU A 130 -8.48 -8.97 11.83
C GLU A 130 -9.05 -9.78 10.66
N ALA A 131 -9.18 -9.16 9.49
CA ALA A 131 -9.82 -9.76 8.32
C ALA A 131 -8.83 -10.29 7.27
N LEU A 132 -7.51 -10.23 7.50
CA LEU A 132 -6.52 -10.68 6.52
C LEU A 132 -6.70 -12.17 6.20
N PRO A 133 -6.84 -12.57 4.92
CA PRO A 133 -7.01 -13.97 4.57
C PRO A 133 -5.77 -14.80 4.90
N ARG A 134 -5.96 -16.06 5.28
CA ARG A 134 -4.89 -17.00 5.65
C ARG A 134 -3.74 -17.13 4.62
N LYS A 135 -4.00 -16.80 3.35
CA LYS A 135 -3.01 -16.81 2.28
C LYS A 135 -3.20 -15.60 1.38
N VAL A 136 -2.14 -14.82 1.23
CA VAL A 136 -2.09 -13.62 0.39
C VAL A 136 -1.02 -13.81 -0.69
N LYS A 137 -1.29 -13.38 -1.94
CA LYS A 137 -0.37 -13.55 -3.09
C LYS A 137 0.60 -12.38 -3.29
N LEU A 138 0.60 -11.43 -2.37
CA LEU A 138 1.31 -10.16 -2.43
C LEU A 138 2.83 -10.33 -2.36
N PHE A 139 3.52 -9.50 -3.13
CA PHE A 139 4.98 -9.36 -3.16
C PHE A 139 5.42 -8.02 -2.59
N HIS A 140 4.69 -6.95 -2.92
CA HIS A 140 5.06 -5.58 -2.55
C HIS A 140 3.84 -4.84 -1.98
N ILE A 141 4.03 -4.13 -0.87
CA ILE A 141 3.00 -3.24 -0.33
C ILE A 141 3.61 -1.95 0.18
N ASN A 142 2.98 -0.82 -0.15
CA ASN A 142 3.24 0.47 0.47
C ASN A 142 1.99 0.90 1.25
N ILE A 143 2.15 1.01 2.56
CA ILE A 143 1.14 1.43 3.55
C ILE A 143 1.67 2.63 4.35
N SER A 144 2.68 3.33 3.84
CA SER A 144 3.29 4.47 4.52
C SER A 144 2.31 5.63 4.71
N LYS A 145 2.61 6.53 5.65
CA LYS A 145 1.84 7.76 5.96
C LYS A 145 0.39 7.54 6.40
N ASN A 146 -0.01 6.34 6.79
CA ASN A 146 -1.39 6.04 7.17
C ASN A 146 -1.71 6.19 8.67
N ARG A 147 -0.71 6.58 9.49
CA ARG A 147 -0.88 6.94 10.92
C ARG A 147 -1.57 5.85 11.76
N GLY A 148 -1.28 4.58 11.49
CA GLY A 148 -1.94 3.45 12.15
C GLY A 148 -1.49 3.12 13.58
N GLY A 149 -0.39 3.72 14.05
CA GLY A 149 0.18 3.41 15.35
C GLY A 149 0.60 1.94 15.46
N ILE A 150 0.34 1.33 16.62
CA ILE A 150 0.66 -0.09 16.86
C ILE A 150 -0.14 -1.05 15.94
N GLY A 151 -1.33 -0.65 15.48
CA GLY A 151 -2.13 -1.45 14.55
C GLY A 151 -1.39 -1.73 13.23
N THR A 152 -0.55 -0.79 12.79
CA THR A 152 0.32 -1.01 11.63
C THR A 152 1.30 -2.17 11.88
N ALA A 153 1.90 -2.27 13.07
CA ALA A 153 2.85 -3.35 13.40
C ALA A 153 2.17 -4.73 13.41
N HIS A 154 0.95 -4.80 13.96
CA HIS A 154 0.17 -6.02 13.99
C HIS A 154 -0.24 -6.47 12.57
N PHE A 155 -0.69 -5.53 11.73
CA PHE A 155 -1.00 -5.83 10.33
C PHE A 155 0.22 -6.33 9.55
N ILE A 156 1.38 -5.67 9.68
CA ILE A 156 2.65 -6.11 9.06
C ILE A 156 3.00 -7.53 9.53
N SER A 157 2.87 -7.80 10.82
CA SER A 157 3.16 -9.11 11.40
C SER A 157 2.25 -10.19 10.81
N ARG A 158 0.96 -9.90 10.64
CA ARG A 158 0.02 -10.80 9.94
C ARG A 158 0.41 -11.02 8.49
N LEU A 159 0.78 -9.96 7.76
CA LEU A 159 1.24 -10.07 6.37
C LEU A 159 2.47 -10.96 6.25
N ILE A 160 3.48 -10.79 7.11
CA ILE A 160 4.71 -11.61 7.12
C ILE A 160 4.37 -13.10 7.25
N LEU A 161 3.38 -13.44 8.09
CA LEU A 161 2.98 -14.82 8.33
C LEU A 161 2.07 -15.40 7.23
N GLN A 162 1.27 -14.57 6.56
CA GLN A 162 0.23 -15.02 5.61
C GLN A 162 0.60 -14.80 4.13
N ALA A 163 1.62 -14.01 3.83
CA ALA A 163 2.10 -13.71 2.48
C ALA A 163 3.49 -14.33 2.23
N PRO A 164 3.58 -15.62 1.83
CA PRO A 164 4.87 -16.30 1.64
C PRO A 164 5.73 -15.69 0.51
N ASN A 165 5.12 -14.94 -0.40
CA ASN A 165 5.79 -14.28 -1.51
C ASN A 165 6.23 -12.84 -1.19
N LEU A 166 5.94 -12.33 0.01
CA LEU A 166 6.21 -10.95 0.36
C LEU A 166 7.71 -10.66 0.29
N VAL A 167 8.08 -9.67 -0.51
CA VAL A 167 9.46 -9.24 -0.81
C VAL A 167 9.76 -7.89 -0.18
N SER A 168 8.81 -6.94 -0.24
CA SER A 168 8.97 -5.63 0.40
C SER A 168 7.69 -5.08 1.02
N VAL A 169 7.87 -4.42 2.15
CA VAL A 169 6.84 -3.62 2.82
C VAL A 169 7.43 -2.23 3.06
N ASP A 170 6.71 -1.19 2.64
CA ASP A 170 6.94 0.17 3.09
C ASP A 170 5.84 0.55 4.08
N ALA A 171 6.23 0.81 5.33
CA ALA A 171 5.36 1.25 6.41
C ALA A 171 5.93 2.49 7.10
N GLY A 172 6.66 3.32 6.35
CA GLY A 172 7.19 4.55 6.87
C GLY A 172 6.12 5.52 7.37
N SER A 173 6.47 6.39 8.32
CA SER A 173 5.60 7.46 8.82
C SER A 173 4.19 7.01 9.26
N ASN A 174 4.09 5.90 10.00
CA ASN A 174 2.83 5.35 10.51
C ASN A 174 2.60 5.61 12.01
N LEU A 175 3.46 6.40 12.66
CA LEU A 175 3.41 6.68 14.09
C LEU A 175 3.57 5.42 14.96
N LEU A 176 4.37 4.46 14.50
CA LEU A 176 4.66 3.22 15.22
C LEU A 176 5.37 3.52 16.56
N PRO A 177 4.82 3.09 17.71
CA PRO A 177 5.50 3.21 19.01
C PRO A 177 6.62 2.14 19.15
N PRO A 178 7.57 2.29 20.10
CA PRO A 178 8.74 1.42 20.21
C PRO A 178 8.44 -0.08 20.30
N GLU A 179 7.36 -0.46 20.98
CA GLU A 179 6.91 -1.86 21.16
C GLU A 179 6.60 -2.55 19.82
N SER A 180 6.35 -1.77 18.76
CA SER A 180 6.14 -2.27 17.41
C SER A 180 7.29 -3.13 16.89
N LEU A 181 8.53 -2.81 17.27
CA LEU A 181 9.70 -3.57 16.83
C LEU A 181 9.67 -4.99 17.39
N GLU A 182 9.25 -5.17 18.64
CA GLU A 182 9.11 -6.49 19.25
C GLU A 182 8.04 -7.31 18.52
N VAL A 183 6.87 -6.71 18.26
CA VAL A 183 5.76 -7.37 17.53
C VAL A 183 6.22 -7.87 16.16
N ILE A 184 6.87 -7.01 15.37
CA ILE A 184 7.35 -7.33 14.01
C ILE A 184 8.46 -8.39 14.07
N CYS A 185 9.44 -8.25 14.96
CA CYS A 185 10.55 -9.18 15.07
C CYS A 185 10.10 -10.57 15.51
N ASN A 186 9.09 -10.66 16.39
CA ASN A 186 8.49 -11.93 16.78
C ASN A 186 7.80 -12.64 15.60
N ALA A 187 7.17 -11.90 14.69
CA ALA A 187 6.61 -12.49 13.47
C ALA A 187 7.70 -13.00 12.51
N LEU A 188 8.78 -12.23 12.33
CA LEU A 188 9.91 -12.63 11.49
C LEU A 188 10.62 -13.90 12.01
N LYS A 189 10.67 -14.11 13.34
CA LYS A 189 11.23 -15.33 13.94
C LYS A 189 10.37 -16.59 13.70
N GLN A 190 9.08 -16.42 13.43
CA GLN A 190 8.13 -17.54 13.26
C GLN A 190 8.10 -18.11 11.84
N THR A 191 8.70 -17.45 10.85
CA THR A 191 8.62 -17.88 9.46
C THR A 191 9.88 -17.56 8.68
N THR A 192 10.23 -18.44 7.74
CA THR A 192 11.19 -18.11 6.70
C THR A 192 10.47 -17.36 5.59
N CYS A 193 10.52 -16.03 5.63
CA CYS A 193 9.91 -15.21 4.58
C CYS A 193 10.90 -14.84 3.45
N ASN A 194 10.33 -14.44 2.31
CA ASN A 194 11.08 -13.89 1.18
C ASN A 194 11.40 -12.40 1.34
N LEU A 195 11.04 -11.82 2.49
CA LEU A 195 11.18 -10.41 2.75
C LEU A 195 12.65 -9.99 2.66
N THR A 196 12.88 -8.96 1.87
CA THR A 196 14.21 -8.36 1.64
C THR A 196 14.28 -6.92 2.15
N ARG A 197 13.12 -6.28 2.33
CA ARG A 197 13.00 -4.90 2.82
C ARG A 197 11.71 -4.72 3.62
N LEU A 198 11.84 -4.20 4.83
CA LEU A 198 10.76 -3.65 5.63
C LEU A 198 11.16 -2.24 6.02
N ASP A 199 10.60 -1.25 5.34
CA ASP A 199 10.89 0.16 5.58
C ASP A 199 9.99 0.71 6.69
N LEU A 200 10.59 1.15 7.79
CA LEU A 200 9.94 1.77 8.94
C LEU A 200 10.44 3.21 9.14
N MET A 201 11.09 3.82 8.15
CA MET A 201 11.60 5.18 8.25
C MET A 201 10.49 6.20 8.52
N GLY A 202 10.81 7.32 9.18
CA GLY A 202 9.79 8.33 9.55
C GLY A 202 8.88 7.94 10.72
N ASN A 203 9.04 6.75 11.30
CA ASN A 203 8.45 6.42 12.61
C ASN A 203 9.39 6.87 13.72
N LEU A 204 9.33 8.17 14.05
CA LEU A 204 10.35 8.87 14.86
C LEU A 204 10.57 8.32 16.27
N GLN A 205 9.65 7.51 16.79
CA GLN A 205 9.79 6.85 18.09
C GLN A 205 10.60 5.55 18.02
N LEU A 206 10.82 5.00 16.81
CA LEU A 206 11.63 3.82 16.63
C LEU A 206 13.11 4.20 16.60
N SER A 207 13.94 3.40 17.27
CA SER A 207 15.40 3.49 17.19
C SER A 207 16.00 2.09 17.27
N SER A 208 17.04 1.86 16.47
CA SER A 208 17.84 0.63 16.55
C SER A 208 18.54 0.46 17.89
N ASP A 209 18.79 1.55 18.63
CA ASP A 209 19.44 1.50 19.94
C ASP A 209 18.50 0.95 21.01
N ILE A 210 17.20 1.20 20.85
CA ILE A 210 16.15 0.67 21.75
C ILE A 210 15.92 -0.83 21.48
N PHE A 211 16.17 -1.29 20.26
CA PHE A 211 15.97 -2.69 19.89
C PHE A 211 17.06 -3.23 18.95
N PRO A 212 18.26 -3.57 19.47
CA PRO A 212 19.39 -4.02 18.65
C PRO A 212 19.12 -5.29 17.82
N ALA A 213 18.12 -6.10 18.21
CA ALA A 213 17.72 -7.30 17.48
C ALA A 213 17.22 -7.01 16.06
N VAL A 214 16.91 -5.77 15.68
CA VAL A 214 16.62 -5.40 14.28
C VAL A 214 17.77 -5.78 13.33
N PHE A 215 19.02 -5.79 13.82
CA PHE A 215 20.20 -6.12 13.02
C PHE A 215 20.37 -7.63 12.78
N GLU A 216 19.66 -8.48 13.52
CA GLU A 216 19.70 -9.95 13.33
C GLU A 216 19.05 -10.37 12.00
N PHE A 217 18.08 -9.60 11.53
CA PHE A 217 17.30 -9.91 10.34
C PHE A 217 18.01 -9.42 9.08
N LYS A 218 18.72 -10.34 8.42
CA LYS A 218 19.44 -10.07 7.17
C LYS A 218 19.04 -11.02 6.05
N LYS A 219 18.99 -10.52 4.81
CA LYS A 219 18.88 -11.33 3.58
C LYS A 219 20.07 -11.02 2.68
N ARG A 220 20.84 -12.05 2.31
CA ARG A 220 22.06 -11.90 1.48
C ARG A 220 23.03 -10.86 2.05
N GLY A 221 23.21 -10.86 3.37
CA GLY A 221 24.10 -9.94 4.10
C GLY A 221 23.57 -8.52 4.31
N LYS A 222 22.42 -8.15 3.73
CA LYS A 222 21.80 -6.82 3.90
C LYS A 222 20.72 -6.84 4.97
N PRO A 223 20.56 -5.79 5.79
CA PRO A 223 19.48 -5.69 6.77
C PRO A 223 18.12 -5.69 6.07
N ILE A 224 17.16 -6.42 6.65
CA ILE A 224 15.76 -6.45 6.17
C ILE A 224 15.01 -5.23 6.71
N LEU A 225 15.14 -4.93 8.00
CA LEU A 225 14.46 -3.78 8.64
C LEU A 225 15.27 -2.52 8.44
N LEU A 226 14.60 -1.47 7.96
CA LEU A 226 15.14 -0.12 7.88
C LEU A 226 14.40 0.73 8.91
N VAL A 227 15.10 1.13 9.97
CA VAL A 227 14.57 1.95 11.05
C VAL A 227 15.31 3.30 11.06
N PRO A 228 14.68 4.39 11.56
CA PRO A 228 15.35 5.67 11.68
C PRO A 228 16.66 5.54 12.46
N LEU A 229 17.73 6.10 11.89
CA LEU A 229 18.94 6.40 12.65
C LEU A 229 18.68 7.66 13.46
N GLN A 230 18.99 7.67 14.75
CA GLN A 230 18.93 8.92 15.48
C GLN A 230 20.01 9.86 14.90
N GLN A 231 19.64 11.10 14.58
CA GLN A 231 20.64 12.16 14.52
C GLN A 231 21.21 12.27 15.93
N GLY A 232 22.50 11.96 16.10
CA GLY A 232 23.20 12.24 17.34
C GLY A 232 22.91 13.67 17.74
N SER A 233 22.63 13.89 19.02
CA SER A 233 22.40 15.21 19.60
C SER A 233 23.36 16.21 18.96
N CYS A 234 22.84 17.24 18.26
CA CYS A 234 23.62 18.45 18.11
C CYS A 234 24.00 18.87 19.54
N ALA A 235 25.29 18.77 19.87
CA ALA A 235 25.81 19.37 21.07
C ALA A 235 25.28 20.81 21.13
N PRO A 236 24.76 21.28 22.28
CA PRO A 236 24.51 22.70 22.42
C PRO A 236 25.84 23.38 22.10
N TYR A 237 25.84 24.26 21.09
CA TYR A 237 26.97 25.13 20.87
C TYR A 237 27.20 25.85 22.19
N ASP A 238 28.31 25.52 22.85
CA ASP A 238 28.87 26.29 23.96
C ASP A 238 29.02 27.72 23.42
N ALA A 239 28.05 28.55 23.76
CA ALA A 239 28.21 29.98 23.72
C ALA A 239 29.03 30.32 24.96
N ASP A 240 30.31 30.58 24.76
CA ASP A 240 31.07 31.52 25.58
C ASP A 240 32.29 32.02 24.81
N PRO A 241 32.78 33.25 25.07
CA PRO A 241 32.30 34.24 26.03
C PRO A 241 31.72 35.53 25.41
#